data_AF-A0A1R1QFL6-F1
#
_entry.id   AF-A0A1R1QFL6-F1
#
_cell.length_a   1.000
_cell.length_b   1.000
_cell.length_c   1.000
_cell.angle_alpha   90.00
_cell.angle_beta   90.00
_cell.angle_gamma   90.00
#
_symmetry.space_group_name_H-M   'P 1'
#
loop_
_entity.id
_entity.type
_entity.pdbx_description
1 polymer ?
#
loop_
_entity_poly.entity_id
_entity_poly.type
_entity_poly.pdbx_seq_one_letter_code
_entity_poly.pdbx_strand_id
1 'polypeptide(L)' 'LFKEHDTVEVMTHPAYLDKELLAHSSYTYPRVDELEFLTDPDVVIRVNTLRDIQLVSFRNLT' A
#
# COMPACT_ATOMS: atom_id res chain seq x y z
N LEU A 1 8.47 14.78 9.84
CA LEU A 1 8.10 13.58 10.61
C LEU A 1 9.20 12.52 10.59
N PHE A 2 9.91 12.31 9.48
CA PHE A 2 10.90 11.22 9.32
C PHE A 2 12.35 11.69 9.10
N LYS A 3 12.79 12.80 9.73
CA LYS A 3 14.09 13.42 9.44
C LYS A 3 15.32 12.56 9.77
N GLU A 4 15.16 11.53 10.59
CA GLU A 4 16.24 10.66 11.08
C GLU A 4 16.14 9.22 10.55
N HIS A 5 15.26 8.97 9.57
CA HIS A 5 15.02 7.62 9.05
C HIS A 5 15.18 7.63 7.55
N ASP A 6 15.94 6.67 7.03
CA ASP A 6 16.18 6.53 5.58
C ASP A 6 15.02 5.82 4.86
N THR A 7 14.18 5.09 5.60
CA THR A 7 13.08 4.28 5.07
C THR A 7 11.81 4.47 5.88
N VAL A 8 10.65 4.43 5.21
CA VAL A 8 9.32 4.41 5.83
C VAL A 8 8.53 3.25 5.24
N GLU A 9 7.84 2.50 6.10
CA GLU A 9 6.88 1.47 5.71
C GLU A 9 5.46 2.04 5.82
N VAL A 10 4.66 1.84 4.77
CA VAL A 10 3.22 2.15 4.77
C VAL A 10 2.48 0.83 4.65
N MET A 11 1.78 0.43 5.71
CA MET A 11 1.03 -0.83 5.75
C MET A 11 -0.36 -0.67 5.13
N THR A 12 -0.79 -1.67 4.37
CA THR A 12 -2.09 -1.72 3.72
C THR A 12 -2.67 -3.15 3.78
N HIS A 13 -3.96 -3.28 3.54
CA HIS A 13 -4.75 -4.50 3.55
C HIS A 13 -5.64 -4.64 2.29
N PRO A 14 -5.17 -4.36 1.07
CA PRO A 14 -6.01 -4.42 -0.12
C PRO A 14 -6.55 -5.84 -0.35
N ALA A 15 -7.82 -5.96 -0.70
CA ALA A 15 -8.44 -7.25 -0.99
C ALA A 15 -9.72 -7.12 -1.82
N TYR A 16 -10.04 -8.16 -2.60
CA TYR A 16 -11.39 -8.37 -3.10
C TYR A 16 -12.31 -8.89 -1.99
N LEU A 17 -13.61 -8.64 -2.10
CA LEU A 17 -14.59 -9.15 -1.15
C LEU A 17 -15.04 -10.57 -1.54
N ASP A 18 -14.83 -11.51 -0.63
CA ASP A 18 -15.37 -12.85 -0.71
C ASP A 18 -16.01 -13.27 0.63
N LYS A 19 -16.61 -14.46 0.66
CA LYS A 19 -17.31 -14.96 1.85
C LYS A 19 -16.37 -15.19 3.03
N GLU A 20 -15.15 -15.64 2.78
CA GLU A 20 -14.16 -15.90 3.82
C GLU A 20 -13.77 -14.58 4.51
N LEU A 21 -13.45 -13.55 3.73
CA LEU A 21 -13.10 -12.25 4.26
C LEU A 21 -14.25 -11.61 5.03
N LEU A 22 -15.48 -11.69 4.51
CA LEU A 22 -16.68 -11.14 5.17
C LEU A 22 -17.01 -11.88 6.47
N ALA A 23 -16.73 -13.18 6.55
CA ALA A 23 -17.00 -13.98 7.74
C ALA A 23 -15.93 -13.82 8.83
N HIS A 24 -14.69 -13.49 8.45
CA HIS A 24 -13.53 -13.58 9.36
C HIS A 24 -12.84 -12.26 9.66
N SER A 25 -13.18 -11.16 8.97
CA SER A 25 -12.58 -9.84 9.20
C SER A 25 -13.65 -8.82 9.55
N SER A 26 -13.39 -7.98 10.56
CA SER A 26 -14.16 -6.76 10.81
C SER A 26 -13.74 -5.61 9.89
N TYR A 27 -12.58 -5.73 9.23
CA TYR A 27 -12.07 -4.77 8.26
C TYR A 27 -12.25 -5.35 6.87
N THR A 28 -13.37 -5.02 6.21
CA THR A 28 -13.79 -5.64 4.94
C THR A 28 -13.87 -4.60 3.84
N TYR A 29 -14.85 -3.71 3.91
CA TYR A 29 -15.13 -2.72 2.87
C TYR A 29 -13.97 -1.76 2.56
N PRO A 30 -13.24 -1.21 3.55
CA PRO A 30 -12.13 -0.29 3.27
C PRO A 30 -10.99 -0.93 2.46
N ARG A 31 -10.88 -2.26 2.45
CA ARG A 31 -9.87 -2.97 1.66
C ARG A 31 -10.08 -2.82 0.17
N VAL A 32 -11.31 -2.56 -0.27
CA VAL A 32 -11.62 -2.28 -1.68
C VAL A 32 -11.15 -0.88 -2.06
N ASP A 33 -11.32 0.11 -1.17
CA ASP A 33 -10.83 1.48 -1.39
C ASP A 33 -9.30 1.50 -1.47
N GLU A 34 -8.63 0.75 -0.59
CA GLU A 34 -7.18 0.58 -0.63
C GLU A 34 -6.72 -0.10 -1.93
N LEU A 35 -7.44 -1.14 -2.38
CA LEU A 35 -7.13 -1.84 -3.62
C LEU A 35 -7.28 -0.90 -4.83
N GLU A 36 -8.39 -0.17 -4.91
CA GLU A 36 -8.63 0.81 -5.96
C GLU A 36 -7.50 1.85 -6.01
N PHE A 37 -7.20 2.48 -4.88
CA PHE A 37 -6.16 3.50 -4.80
C PHE A 37 -4.77 2.98 -5.17
N LEU A 38 -4.37 1.81 -4.66
CA LEU A 38 -3.03 1.26 -4.88
C LEU A 38 -2.82 0.70 -6.30
N THR A 39 -3.91 0.41 -7.02
CA THR A 39 -3.86 -0.10 -8.39
C THR A 39 -4.21 0.94 -9.45
N ASP A 40 -4.61 2.14 -9.02
CA ASP A 40 -4.88 3.27 -9.91
C ASP A 40 -3.61 3.64 -10.73
N PRO A 41 -3.70 3.65 -12.07
CA PRO A 41 -2.54 3.91 -12.92
C PRO A 41 -1.88 5.27 -12.65
N ASP A 42 -2.65 6.32 -12.37
CA ASP A 42 -2.13 7.66 -12.12
C ASP A 42 -1.39 7.71 -10.78
N VAL A 43 -1.90 7.02 -9.75
CA VAL A 43 -1.22 6.86 -8.47
C VAL A 43 0.12 6.13 -8.64
N VAL A 44 0.10 5.00 -9.36
CA VAL A 44 1.32 4.21 -9.62
C VAL A 44 2.35 5.03 -10.39
N ILE A 45 1.95 5.72 -11.45
CA ILE A 45 2.84 6.59 -12.23
C ILE A 45 3.40 7.69 -11.34
N ARG A 46 2.56 8.35 -10.54
CA ARG A 46 3.00 9.41 -9.64
C ARG A 46 4.05 8.92 -8.65
N VAL A 47 3.80 7.79 -7.96
CA VAL A 47 4.75 7.24 -6.98
C VAL A 47 6.09 6.89 -7.64
N ASN A 48 6.05 6.30 -8.83
CA ASN A 48 7.28 5.92 -9.56
C ASN A 48 8.03 7.11 -10.19
N THR A 49 7.42 8.30 -10.27
CA THR A 49 8.03 9.49 -10.89
C THR A 49 8.53 10.52 -9.87
N LEU A 50 8.22 10.32 -8.59
CA LEU A 50 8.79 11.13 -7.51
C LEU A 50 10.32 10.93 -7.46
N ARG A 51 11.04 12.03 -7.22
CA ARG A 51 12.52 12.04 -7.23
C ARG A 51 13.13 11.91 -5.83
N ASP A 52 12.31 12.17 -4.84
CA ASP A 52 12.64 12.26 -3.42
C ASP A 52 12.25 10.99 -2.65
N ILE A 53 11.46 10.11 -3.26
CA ILE A 53 11.12 8.80 -2.71
C ILE A 53 11.38 7.70 -3.72
N GLN A 54 11.74 6.52 -3.22
CA GLN A 54 11.92 5.32 -4.02
C GLN A 54 11.12 4.19 -3.37
N LEU A 55 10.32 3.48 -4.17
CA LEU A 55 9.67 2.26 -3.72
C LEU A 55 10.70 1.13 -3.62
N VAL A 56 10.78 0.48 -2.47
CA VAL A 56 11.74 -0.59 -2.18
C VAL A 56 11.05 -1.77 -1.50
N SER A 57 11.69 -2.94 -1.56
CA SER A 57 11.29 -4.11 -0.77
C SER A 57 12.30 -4.35 0.36
N PHE A 58 11.89 -5.04 1.43
CA PHE A 58 12.79 -5.41 2.53
C PHE A 58 14.04 -6.18 2.06
N ARG A 59 13.97 -6.88 0.92
CA ARG A 59 15.12 -7.57 0.31
C ARG A 59 16.23 -6.61 -0.13
N ASN A 60 15.91 -5.35 -0.36
CA ASN A 60 16.86 -4.33 -0.79
C ASN A 60 17.52 -3.57 0.38
N LEU A 61 17.14 -3.89 1.63
CA LEU A 61 17.59 -3.18 2.84
C LEU A 61 18.62 -3.98 3.68
N THR A 62 18.97 -5.18 3.24
CA THR A 62 20.02 -6.05 3.79
C THR A 62 21.29 -5.98 2.96
#